data_AF-A0A257LEL2-F1
#
_entry.id   AF-A0A257LEL2-F1
#
_cell.length_a   1.000
_cell.length_b   1.000
_cell.length_c   1.000
_cell.angle_alpha   90.00
_cell.angle_beta   90.00
_cell.angle_gamma   90.00
#
_symmetry.space_group_name_H-M   'P 1'
#
loop_
_entity.id
_entity.type
_entity.pdbx_description
1 polymer ?
#
loop_
_entity_poly.entity_id
_entity_poly.type
_entity_poly.pdbx_seq_one_letter_code
_entity_poly.pdbx_strand_id
1 'polypeptide(L)'
;RSTAAYDYTLLRDDNVVQNGVLTVARRTANLHLDPAGDRFGTFVAARLQATGALILEPGLRFDHDSATGDDHVSPRLAAALPLGPRTTLRASWGHYYQSQGLHELAVPDGETRLNRAELAEHRIVGLEHRLVAGLSLRAEAYERLTSHVRPRWDNTVNLYNVFPEVQSDRQRLAPSSARARGVEFLVERRAPRGLGWTASYA
;
A
#
# COMPACT_ATOMS: atom_id res chain seq x y z
N ARG A 1 14.62 16.30 -3.00
CA ARG A 1 15.75 15.68 -2.29
C ARG A 1 15.35 15.25 -0.90
N SER A 2 15.52 13.97 -0.63
CA SER A 2 15.32 13.33 0.67
C SER A 2 16.63 12.70 1.12
N THR A 3 16.88 12.70 2.42
CA THR A 3 18.06 12.11 3.05
C THR A 3 17.66 11.47 4.37
N ALA A 4 18.34 10.40 4.77
CA ALA A 4 18.33 9.89 6.14
C ALA A 4 19.76 9.59 6.57
N ALA A 5 19.99 9.54 7.88
CA ALA A 5 21.27 9.17 8.47
C ALA A 5 21.00 8.13 9.56
N TYR A 6 21.77 7.05 9.54
CA TYR A 6 21.72 5.97 10.51
C TYR A 6 23.09 5.86 11.15
N ASP A 7 23.11 5.91 12.48
CA ASP A 7 24.25 5.53 13.30
C ASP A 7 23.76 4.45 14.26
N TYR A 8 24.20 3.21 14.04
CA TYR A 8 23.67 2.06 14.73
C TYR A 8 24.78 1.17 15.28
N THR A 9 24.68 0.88 16.57
CA THR A 9 25.51 -0.10 17.27
C THR A 9 24.62 -1.21 17.80
N LEU A 10 24.85 -2.44 17.35
CA LEU A 10 24.16 -3.65 17.79
C LEU A 10 25.11 -4.50 18.62
N LEU A 11 24.62 -4.97 19.77
CA LEU A 11 25.17 -6.10 20.50
C LEU A 11 24.01 -7.03 20.84
N ARG A 12 24.00 -8.23 20.26
CA ARG A 12 22.94 -9.22 20.46
C ARG A 12 23.53 -10.60 20.71
N ASP A 13 23.05 -11.25 21.76
CA ASP A 13 23.44 -12.61 22.11
C ASP A 13 22.29 -13.55 21.72
N ASP A 14 22.52 -14.37 20.68
CA ASP A 14 21.56 -15.35 20.20
C ASP A 14 21.88 -16.73 20.78
N ASN A 15 20.88 -17.41 21.34
CA ASN A 15 21.03 -18.80 21.76
C ASN A 15 20.95 -19.71 20.53
N VAL A 16 22.02 -20.46 20.24
CA VAL A 16 22.12 -21.35 19.08
C VAL A 16 22.53 -22.75 19.54
N VAL A 17 21.85 -23.78 19.04
CA VAL A 17 22.25 -25.17 19.26
C VAL A 17 23.23 -25.57 18.17
N GLN A 18 24.47 -25.85 18.55
CA GLN A 18 25.51 -26.34 17.65
C GLN A 18 25.97 -27.71 18.15
N ASN A 19 25.86 -28.74 17.29
CA ASN A 19 26.22 -30.12 17.63
C ASN A 19 25.54 -30.67 18.91
N GLY A 20 24.28 -30.28 19.15
CA GLY A 20 23.52 -30.72 20.33
C GLY A 20 23.84 -29.97 21.64
N VAL A 21 24.72 -28.97 21.60
CA VAL A 21 25.05 -28.11 22.75
C VAL A 21 24.46 -26.72 22.55
N LEU A 22 23.80 -26.19 23.57
CA LEU A 22 23.34 -24.80 23.59
C LEU A 22 24.54 -23.88 23.78
N THR A 23 24.76 -22.98 22.83
CA THR A 23 25.84 -22.00 22.83
C THR A 23 25.27 -20.60 22.61
N VAL A 24 26.00 -19.58 23.05
CA VAL A 24 25.63 -18.18 22.79
C VAL A 24 26.46 -17.68 21.62
N ALA A 25 25.79 -17.35 20.53
CA ALA A 25 26.38 -16.67 19.38
C ALA A 25 26.20 -15.16 19.56
N ARG A 26 27.31 -14.46 19.83
CA ARG A 26 27.31 -12.99 19.90
C ARG A 26 27.38 -12.40 18.51
N ARG A 27 26.42 -11.53 18.20
CA ARG A 27 26.40 -10.66 17.01
C ARG A 27 26.68 -9.24 17.43
N THR A 28 27.64 -8.62 16.76
CA THR A 28 27.95 -7.20 16.92
C THR A 28 27.94 -6.55 15.55
N ALA A 29 27.31 -5.39 15.43
CA ALA A 29 27.33 -4.60 14.20
C ALA A 29 27.47 -3.12 14.53
N ASN A 30 28.35 -2.42 13.81
CA ASN A 30 28.44 -0.96 13.83
C ASN A 30 28.18 -0.50 12.39
N LEU A 31 27.06 0.19 12.17
CA LEU A 31 26.60 0.59 10.84
C LEU A 31 26.39 2.09 10.81
N HIS A 32 27.01 2.73 9.82
CA HIS A 32 26.75 4.12 9.46
C HIS A 32 26.23 4.16 8.02
N LEU A 33 25.01 4.67 7.82
CA LEU A 33 24.37 4.70 6.50
C LEU A 33 23.70 6.06 6.28
N ASP A 34 24.00 6.70 5.16
CA ASP A 34 23.40 7.98 4.78
C ASP A 34 22.63 7.86 3.45
N PRO A 35 21.54 7.07 3.37
CA PRO A 35 20.81 6.93 2.13
C PRO A 35 20.19 8.28 1.73
N ALA A 36 20.24 8.57 0.44
CA ALA A 36 19.75 9.80 -0.14
C ALA A 36 19.14 9.54 -1.51
N GLY A 37 18.18 10.37 -1.90
CA GLY A 37 17.63 10.32 -3.24
C GLY A 37 16.69 11.45 -3.57
N ASP A 38 16.40 11.55 -4.86
CA ASP A 38 15.43 12.43 -5.46
C ASP A 38 14.34 11.60 -6.14
N ARG A 39 13.13 12.12 -6.11
CA ARG A 39 11.99 11.51 -6.79
C ARG A 39 11.34 12.55 -7.69
N PHE A 40 11.07 12.16 -8.93
CA PHE A 40 10.23 12.94 -9.82
C PHE A 40 9.17 12.04 -10.45
N GLY A 41 8.08 12.64 -10.89
CA GLY A 41 7.04 11.92 -11.60
C GLY A 41 6.20 12.82 -12.47
N THR A 42 5.72 12.27 -13.57
CA THR A 42 4.86 12.95 -14.54
C THR A 42 3.61 12.12 -14.77
N PHE A 43 2.50 12.77 -15.07
CA PHE A 43 1.24 12.07 -15.34
C PHE A 43 0.51 12.69 -16.51
N VAL A 44 -0.23 11.84 -17.22
CA VAL A 44 -1.17 12.25 -18.26
C VAL A 44 -2.47 11.46 -18.08
N ALA A 45 -3.59 12.11 -18.31
CA ALA A 45 -4.89 11.48 -18.31
C ALA A 45 -5.79 12.15 -19.33
N ALA A 46 -6.67 11.37 -19.94
CA ALA A 46 -7.70 11.85 -20.84
C ALA A 46 -9.06 11.43 -20.27
N ARG A 47 -10.06 12.31 -20.39
CA ARG A 47 -11.45 11.97 -20.12
C ARG A 47 -12.23 12.11 -21.40
N LEU A 48 -12.88 11.02 -21.80
CA LEU A 48 -13.57 10.96 -23.08
C LEU A 48 -14.91 10.23 -22.96
N GLN A 49 -15.90 10.72 -23.68
CA GLN A 49 -17.15 10.03 -23.90
C GLN A 49 -16.94 9.04 -25.04
N ALA A 50 -16.67 7.77 -24.70
CA ALA A 50 -16.23 6.76 -25.66
C ALA A 50 -17.34 6.40 -26.65
N THR A 51 -18.53 6.06 -26.13
CA THR A 51 -19.72 5.74 -26.92
C THR A 51 -20.98 6.02 -26.11
N GLY A 52 -22.02 6.59 -26.74
CA GLY A 52 -23.28 6.85 -26.04
C GLY A 52 -23.06 7.60 -24.72
N ALA A 53 -23.48 7.04 -23.60
CA ALA A 53 -23.30 7.63 -22.27
C ALA A 53 -22.01 7.15 -21.54
N LEU A 54 -21.24 6.23 -22.12
CA LEU A 54 -20.03 5.68 -21.51
C LEU A 54 -18.91 6.72 -21.48
N ILE A 55 -18.42 7.02 -20.28
CA ILE A 55 -17.24 7.85 -20.04
C ILE A 55 -16.08 6.93 -19.68
N LEU A 56 -14.94 7.10 -20.36
CA LEU A 56 -13.67 6.45 -20.03
C LEU A 56 -12.64 7.50 -19.61
N GLU A 57 -11.80 7.12 -18.65
CA GLU A 57 -10.70 7.93 -18.15
C GLU A 57 -9.41 7.10 -18.08
N PRO A 58 -8.73 6.86 -19.22
CA PRO A 58 -7.39 6.31 -19.21
C PRO A 58 -6.38 7.33 -18.67
N GLY A 59 -5.39 6.85 -17.93
CA GLY A 59 -4.27 7.64 -17.49
C GLY A 59 -3.00 6.82 -17.33
N LEU A 60 -1.88 7.50 -17.36
CA LEU A 60 -0.55 6.92 -17.19
C LEU A 60 0.27 7.87 -16.33
N ARG A 61 0.96 7.31 -15.34
CA ARG A 61 1.93 8.04 -14.53
C ARG A 61 3.29 7.36 -14.63
N PHE A 62 4.34 8.15 -14.80
CA PHE A 62 5.72 7.73 -14.68
C PHE A 62 6.33 8.30 -13.40
N ASP A 63 7.09 7.51 -12.67
CA ASP A 63 7.86 7.93 -11.50
C ASP A 63 9.28 7.36 -11.56
N HIS A 64 10.28 8.18 -11.27
CA HIS A 64 11.66 7.76 -11.05
C HIS A 64 12.05 8.01 -9.59
N ASP A 65 12.67 7.04 -8.95
CA ASP A 65 13.15 7.11 -7.57
C ASP A 65 14.65 6.79 -7.53
N SER A 66 15.48 7.82 -7.35
CA SER A 66 16.93 7.65 -7.41
C SER A 66 17.51 6.93 -6.18
N ALA A 67 16.74 6.81 -5.09
CA ALA A 67 17.21 6.13 -3.87
C ALA A 67 17.25 4.61 -4.05
N THR A 68 16.30 4.05 -4.81
CA THR A 68 16.27 2.64 -5.20
C THR A 68 16.79 2.41 -6.62
N GLY A 69 16.84 3.46 -7.45
CA GLY A 69 17.13 3.37 -8.88
C GLY A 69 15.94 2.85 -9.69
N ASP A 70 14.73 2.89 -9.12
CA ASP A 70 13.54 2.33 -9.76
C ASP A 70 12.87 3.34 -10.71
N ASP A 71 12.39 2.82 -11.84
CA ASP A 71 11.47 3.49 -12.77
C ASP A 71 10.13 2.77 -12.79
N HIS A 72 9.04 3.51 -12.61
CA HIS A 72 7.70 2.96 -12.48
C HIS A 72 6.76 3.56 -13.51
N VAL A 73 5.98 2.71 -14.17
CA VAL A 73 4.86 3.11 -15.03
C VAL A 73 3.57 2.58 -14.40
N SER A 74 2.69 3.51 -14.04
CA SER A 74 1.44 3.26 -13.33
C SER A 74 0.24 3.56 -14.24
N PRO A 75 -0.21 2.59 -15.06
CA PRO A 75 -1.44 2.75 -15.84
C PRO A 75 -2.66 2.76 -14.92
N ARG A 76 -3.66 3.54 -15.30
CA ARG A 76 -4.99 3.56 -14.68
C ARG A 76 -6.08 3.69 -15.74
N LEU A 77 -7.21 3.08 -15.48
CA LEU A 77 -8.41 3.20 -16.29
C LEU A 77 -9.62 3.30 -15.37
N ALA A 78 -10.42 4.33 -15.53
CA ALA A 78 -11.75 4.39 -14.93
C ALA A 78 -12.83 4.43 -16.01
N ALA A 79 -14.00 3.89 -15.70
CA ALA A 79 -15.17 3.89 -16.56
C ALA A 79 -16.40 4.28 -15.74
N ALA A 80 -17.28 5.08 -16.33
CA ALA A 80 -18.59 5.40 -15.79
C ALA A 80 -19.65 5.20 -16.88
N LEU A 81 -20.61 4.33 -16.60
CA LEU A 81 -21.71 3.99 -17.48
C LEU A 81 -23.04 4.34 -16.79
N PRO A 82 -23.71 5.41 -17.19
CA PRO A 82 -25.09 5.65 -16.81
C PRO A 82 -25.98 4.52 -17.35
N LEU A 83 -26.59 3.75 -16.45
CA LEU A 83 -27.57 2.71 -16.80
C LEU A 83 -29.00 3.27 -16.91
N GLY A 84 -29.17 4.54 -16.53
CA GLY A 84 -30.42 5.29 -16.56
C GLY A 84 -30.24 6.66 -15.90
N PRO A 85 -31.32 7.44 -15.70
CA PRO A 85 -31.23 8.80 -15.16
C PRO A 85 -30.74 8.87 -13.70
N ARG A 86 -30.85 7.75 -12.97
CA ARG A 86 -30.57 7.68 -11.53
C ARG A 86 -29.48 6.67 -11.16
N THR A 87 -29.04 5.83 -12.10
CA THR A 87 -28.12 4.73 -11.84
C THR A 87 -26.86 4.87 -12.66
N THR A 88 -25.69 4.76 -12.03
CA THR A 88 -24.40 4.76 -12.71
C THR A 88 -23.60 3.55 -12.24
N LEU A 89 -23.16 2.72 -13.19
CA LEU A 89 -22.14 1.70 -12.96
C LEU A 89 -20.77 2.36 -13.12
N ARG A 90 -19.87 2.13 -12.18
CA ARG A 90 -18.48 2.56 -12.23
C ARG A 90 -17.57 1.36 -12.16
N ALA A 91 -16.47 1.42 -12.88
CA ALA A 91 -15.38 0.48 -12.74
C ALA A 91 -14.06 1.24 -12.76
N SER A 92 -13.08 0.77 -12.01
CA SER A 92 -11.72 1.29 -12.08
C SER A 92 -10.70 0.18 -11.92
N TRP A 93 -9.58 0.36 -12.59
CA TRP A 93 -8.44 -0.53 -12.57
C TRP A 93 -7.15 0.31 -12.62
N GLY A 94 -6.09 -0.16 -11.96
CA GLY A 94 -4.78 0.45 -12.11
C GLY A 94 -3.68 -0.18 -11.27
N HIS A 95 -2.45 0.19 -11.59
CA HIS A 95 -1.25 -0.19 -10.86
C HIS A 95 -0.75 0.97 -10.00
N TYR A 96 -0.32 0.65 -8.78
CA TYR A 96 0.16 1.61 -7.79
C TYR A 96 1.45 1.09 -7.17
N TYR A 97 2.52 1.87 -7.28
CA TYR A 97 3.83 1.54 -6.71
C TYR A 97 4.06 2.32 -5.41
N GLN A 98 4.47 1.62 -4.35
CA GLN A 98 4.83 2.21 -3.06
C GLN A 98 6.32 1.99 -2.81
N SER A 99 7.12 3.03 -3.02
CA SER A 99 8.56 3.02 -2.68
C SER A 99 8.75 2.90 -1.17
N GLN A 100 9.85 2.26 -0.78
CA GLN A 100 10.32 2.30 0.60
C GLN A 100 10.91 3.68 0.91
N GLY A 101 10.44 4.30 1.99
CA GLY A 101 11.03 5.53 2.50
C GLY A 101 12.44 5.30 3.05
N LEU A 102 13.32 6.30 2.93
CA LEU A 102 14.69 6.22 3.43
C LEU A 102 14.76 5.87 4.91
N HIS A 103 13.77 6.31 5.70
CA HIS A 103 13.63 6.06 7.14
C HIS A 103 13.10 4.67 7.49
N GLU A 104 12.57 3.92 6.50
CA GLU A 104 12.02 2.57 6.71
C GLU A 104 13.10 1.49 6.57
N LEU A 105 14.38 1.85 6.44
CA LEU A 105 15.45 0.87 6.37
C LEU A 105 15.61 0.16 7.72
N ALA A 106 15.45 -1.16 7.72
CA ALA A 106 15.54 -2.00 8.92
C ALA A 106 17.01 -2.29 9.29
N VAL A 107 17.79 -1.23 9.51
CA VAL A 107 19.19 -1.29 9.95
C VAL A 107 19.38 -2.15 11.20
N PRO A 108 18.48 -2.11 12.22
CA PRO A 108 18.56 -3.01 13.38
C PRO A 108 18.59 -4.50 13.04
N ASP A 109 17.98 -4.87 11.92
CA ASP A 109 17.89 -6.25 11.45
C ASP A 109 18.96 -6.58 10.39
N GLY A 110 19.92 -5.68 10.19
CA GLY A 110 21.02 -5.84 9.25
C GLY A 110 20.69 -5.47 7.81
N GLU A 111 19.52 -4.89 7.53
CA GLU A 111 19.18 -4.41 6.20
C GLU A 111 19.93 -3.10 5.90
N THR A 112 20.71 -3.09 4.82
CA THR A 112 21.57 -1.95 4.43
C THR A 112 21.18 -1.32 3.10
N ARG A 113 20.16 -1.88 2.43
CA ARG A 113 19.67 -1.41 1.13
C ARG A 113 18.15 -1.31 1.15
N LEU A 114 17.64 -0.32 0.43
CA LEU A 114 16.21 -0.18 0.19
C LEU A 114 15.72 -1.31 -0.74
N ASN A 115 14.52 -1.76 -0.49
CA ASN A 115 13.79 -2.68 -1.35
C ASN A 115 13.17 -1.88 -2.50
N ARG A 116 13.03 -2.54 -3.65
CA ARG A 116 12.19 -2.05 -4.75
C ARG A 116 10.78 -1.74 -4.26
N ALA A 117 10.08 -0.86 -4.97
CA ALA A 117 8.70 -0.53 -4.63
C ALA A 117 7.76 -1.75 -4.66
N GLU A 118 6.84 -1.80 -3.69
CA GLU A 118 5.72 -2.75 -3.71
C GLU A 118 4.76 -2.36 -4.81
N LEU A 119 4.17 -3.34 -5.50
CA LEU A 119 3.19 -3.10 -6.57
C LEU A 119 1.81 -3.60 -6.13
N ALA A 120 0.83 -2.70 -6.09
CA ALA A 120 -0.58 -3.03 -5.90
C ALA A 120 -1.37 -2.83 -7.19
N GLU A 121 -1.99 -3.90 -7.69
CA GLU A 121 -3.05 -3.82 -8.71
C GLU A 121 -4.41 -3.71 -8.01
N HIS A 122 -5.17 -2.65 -8.31
CA HIS A 122 -6.50 -2.44 -7.77
C HIS A 122 -7.54 -2.68 -8.86
N ARG A 123 -8.62 -3.39 -8.51
CA ARG A 123 -9.81 -3.61 -9.32
C ARG A 123 -11.02 -3.25 -8.48
N ILE A 124 -11.82 -2.31 -8.93
CA ILE A 124 -13.00 -1.84 -8.20
C ILE A 124 -14.17 -1.76 -9.18
N VAL A 125 -15.32 -2.29 -8.78
CA VAL A 125 -16.59 -2.08 -9.47
C VAL A 125 -17.61 -1.57 -8.47
N GLY A 126 -18.38 -0.56 -8.86
CA GLY A 126 -19.33 0.10 -7.98
C GLY A 126 -20.62 0.47 -8.70
N LEU A 127 -21.72 0.42 -7.98
CA LEU A 127 -23.03 0.86 -8.45
C LEU A 127 -23.50 2.03 -7.57
N GLU A 128 -23.78 3.16 -8.20
CA GLU A 128 -24.38 4.32 -7.57
C GLU A 128 -25.84 4.45 -8.02
N HIS A 129 -26.75 4.61 -7.07
CA HIS A 129 -28.16 4.83 -7.33
C HIS A 129 -28.72 6.00 -6.52
N ARG A 130 -29.32 6.98 -7.21
CA ARG A 130 -30.03 8.10 -6.59
C ARG A 130 -31.50 7.73 -6.40
N LEU A 131 -31.93 7.68 -5.15
CA LEU A 131 -33.32 7.50 -4.75
C LEU A 131 -34.04 8.86 -4.68
N VAL A 132 -35.33 8.81 -4.36
CA VAL A 132 -36.14 10.02 -4.10
C VAL A 132 -35.72 10.70 -2.79
N ALA A 133 -36.19 11.93 -2.59
CA ALA A 133 -35.98 12.71 -1.35
C ALA A 133 -34.50 12.94 -0.96
N GLY A 134 -33.60 13.01 -1.96
CA GLY A 134 -32.19 13.30 -1.75
C GLY A 134 -31.36 12.14 -1.20
N LEU A 135 -31.92 10.93 -1.16
CA LEU A 135 -31.22 9.71 -0.74
C LEU A 135 -30.38 9.16 -1.90
N SER A 136 -29.17 8.68 -1.60
CA SER A 136 -28.27 8.02 -2.53
C SER A 136 -27.65 6.79 -1.89
N LEU A 137 -27.47 5.76 -2.70
CA LEU A 137 -26.86 4.49 -2.34
C LEU A 137 -25.64 4.28 -3.23
N ARG A 138 -24.57 3.78 -2.64
CA ARG A 138 -23.40 3.28 -3.35
C ARG A 138 -22.99 1.96 -2.74
N ALA A 139 -22.73 0.99 -3.61
CA ALA A 139 -22.16 -0.29 -3.24
C ALA A 139 -20.94 -0.52 -4.12
N GLU A 140 -19.81 -0.89 -3.53
CA GLU A 140 -18.57 -1.17 -4.25
C GLU A 140 -18.03 -2.54 -3.84
N ALA A 141 -17.42 -3.23 -4.79
CA ALA A 141 -16.62 -4.42 -4.54
C ALA A 141 -15.21 -4.18 -5.06
N TYR A 142 -14.21 -4.57 -4.28
CA TYR A 142 -12.82 -4.36 -4.63
C TYR A 142 -11.98 -5.62 -4.47
N GLU A 143 -10.93 -5.70 -5.28
CA GLU A 143 -9.81 -6.62 -5.12
C GLU A 143 -8.50 -5.82 -5.25
N ARG A 144 -7.59 -6.04 -4.31
CA ARG A 144 -6.21 -5.56 -4.37
C ARG A 144 -5.27 -6.76 -4.39
N LEU A 145 -4.49 -6.88 -5.46
CA LEU A 145 -3.42 -7.86 -5.58
C LEU A 145 -2.09 -7.15 -5.40
N THR A 146 -1.33 -7.53 -4.38
CA THR A 146 0.00 -6.96 -4.11
C THR A 146 1.07 -7.96 -4.51
N SER A 147 2.07 -7.47 -5.24
CA SER A 147 3.28 -8.18 -5.62
C SER A 147 4.50 -7.36 -5.19
N HIS A 148 5.69 -7.98 -5.24
CA HIS A 148 6.90 -7.35 -4.72
C HIS A 148 6.78 -6.94 -3.24
N VAL A 149 6.03 -7.74 -2.47
CA VAL A 149 5.73 -7.42 -1.06
C VAL A 149 7.03 -7.23 -0.31
N ARG A 150 7.14 -6.12 0.40
CA ARG A 150 8.36 -5.75 1.11
C ARG A 150 8.59 -6.74 2.24
N PRO A 151 9.81 -7.29 2.36
CA PRO A 151 10.19 -8.07 3.52
C PRO A 151 10.04 -7.26 4.80
N ARG A 152 9.51 -7.87 5.84
CA ARG A 152 9.35 -7.26 7.16
C ARG A 152 9.85 -8.18 8.24
N TRP A 153 10.29 -7.61 9.34
CA TRP A 153 10.79 -8.33 10.50
C TRP A 153 9.72 -8.33 11.59
N ASP A 154 9.30 -9.50 12.07
CA ASP A 154 8.18 -9.65 13.00
C ASP A 154 8.52 -10.62 14.13
N ASN A 155 7.96 -10.40 15.33
CA ASN A 155 8.17 -11.28 16.48
C ASN A 155 7.13 -12.39 16.47
N THR A 156 7.59 -13.62 16.27
CA THR A 156 6.70 -14.76 16.03
C THR A 156 6.14 -15.41 17.29
N VAL A 157 6.74 -15.15 18.46
CA VAL A 157 6.40 -15.79 19.74
C VAL A 157 5.78 -14.80 20.71
N ASN A 158 6.35 -13.59 20.85
CA ASN A 158 5.85 -12.59 21.80
C ASN A 158 5.41 -11.29 21.11
N LEU A 159 4.15 -11.27 20.71
CA LEU A 159 3.51 -10.18 19.94
C LEU A 159 3.19 -8.91 20.77
N TYR A 160 3.25 -8.98 22.11
CA TYR A 160 2.76 -7.90 23.00
C TYR A 160 3.88 -7.22 23.81
N ASN A 161 5.14 -7.42 23.43
CA ASN A 161 6.25 -6.78 24.13
C ASN A 161 6.29 -5.28 23.85
N VAL A 162 6.59 -4.49 24.88
CA VAL A 162 6.73 -3.03 24.81
C VAL A 162 8.02 -2.63 24.07
N PHE A 163 8.99 -3.54 23.98
CA PHE A 163 10.23 -3.39 23.20
C PHE A 163 10.39 -4.58 22.24
N PRO A 164 9.60 -4.63 21.15
CA PRO A 164 9.64 -5.76 20.23
C PRO A 164 11.02 -5.93 19.56
N GLU A 165 11.82 -4.88 19.43
CA GLU A 165 13.10 -4.89 18.72
C GLU A 165 14.23 -5.60 19.47
N VAL A 166 14.14 -5.72 20.81
CA VAL A 166 15.16 -6.40 21.64
C VAL A 166 14.95 -7.90 21.75
N GLN A 167 13.89 -8.43 21.13
CA GLN A 167 13.55 -9.84 21.24
C GLN A 167 14.37 -10.72 20.30
N SER A 168 14.64 -11.95 20.75
CA SER A 168 15.43 -12.93 20.02
C SER A 168 14.63 -13.67 18.94
N ASP A 169 13.30 -13.54 18.92
CA ASP A 169 12.35 -14.28 18.07
C ASP A 169 11.91 -13.51 16.82
N ARG A 170 12.58 -12.40 16.51
CA ARG A 170 12.32 -11.59 15.33
C ARG A 170 12.75 -12.33 14.07
N GLN A 171 11.79 -12.64 13.19
CA GLN A 171 12.01 -13.38 11.95
C GLN A 171 11.69 -12.53 10.73
N ARG A 172 12.46 -12.75 9.66
CA ARG A 172 12.24 -12.10 8.37
C ARG A 172 11.12 -12.79 7.63
N LEU A 173 10.00 -12.11 7.49
CA LEU A 173 8.88 -12.51 6.64
C LEU A 173 9.02 -11.83 5.28
N ALA A 174 9.19 -12.61 4.22
CA ALA A 174 9.30 -12.11 2.85
C ALA A 174 8.22 -12.72 1.95
N PRO A 175 6.95 -12.26 2.06
CA PRO A 175 5.87 -12.77 1.23
C PRO A 175 6.17 -12.53 -0.25
N SER A 176 5.79 -13.46 -1.12
CA SER A 176 5.88 -13.26 -2.58
C SER A 176 4.72 -12.42 -3.12
N SER A 177 3.56 -12.45 -2.44
CA SER A 177 2.35 -11.73 -2.84
C SER A 177 1.41 -11.53 -1.63
N ALA A 178 0.46 -10.61 -1.76
CA ALA A 178 -0.66 -10.45 -0.84
C ALA A 178 -1.96 -10.17 -1.61
N ARG A 179 -3.11 -10.43 -0.98
CA ARG A 179 -4.43 -10.16 -1.56
C ARG A 179 -5.36 -9.59 -0.50
N ALA A 180 -6.10 -8.55 -0.86
CA ALA A 180 -7.22 -8.03 -0.08
C ALA A 180 -8.46 -7.91 -0.97
N ARG A 181 -9.65 -8.21 -0.43
CA ARG A 181 -10.92 -8.07 -1.15
C ARG A 181 -12.01 -7.70 -0.15
N GLY A 182 -13.01 -6.96 -0.60
CA GLY A 182 -14.09 -6.52 0.27
C GLY A 182 -15.24 -5.91 -0.51
N VAL A 183 -16.27 -5.53 0.25
CA VAL A 183 -17.40 -4.77 -0.24
C VAL A 183 -17.64 -3.58 0.67
N GLU A 184 -17.93 -2.44 0.07
CA GLU A 184 -18.21 -1.20 0.79
C GLU A 184 -19.60 -0.69 0.43
N PHE A 185 -20.31 -0.18 1.43
CA PHE A 185 -21.63 0.43 1.24
C PHE A 185 -21.62 1.84 1.80
N LEU A 186 -22.23 2.76 1.07
CA LEU A 186 -22.47 4.13 1.50
C LEU A 186 -23.92 4.48 1.24
N VAL A 187 -24.59 4.96 2.28
CA VAL A 187 -25.93 5.52 2.20
C VAL A 187 -25.86 6.96 2.67
N GLU A 188 -26.32 7.87 1.84
CA GLU A 188 -26.30 9.29 2.14
C GLU A 188 -27.64 9.92 1.82
N ARG A 189 -28.18 10.69 2.76
CA ARG A 189 -29.32 11.57 2.53
C ARG A 189 -28.87 13.02 2.57
N ARG A 190 -28.93 13.69 1.41
CA ARG A 190 -28.73 15.14 1.31
C ARG A 190 -30.07 15.85 1.32
N ALA A 191 -30.31 16.67 2.36
CA ALA A 191 -31.54 17.42 2.52
C ALA A 191 -31.24 18.93 2.58
N PRO A 192 -31.77 19.76 1.67
CA PRO A 192 -31.63 21.23 1.75
C PRO A 192 -32.31 21.83 2.98
N ARG A 193 -33.33 21.16 3.51
CA ARG A 193 -34.01 21.44 4.78
C ARG A 193 -34.27 20.12 5.50
N GLY A 194 -34.06 20.09 6.82
CA GLY A 194 -34.15 18.88 7.66
C GLY A 194 -32.81 18.16 7.83
N LEU A 195 -32.85 16.96 8.43
CA LEU A 195 -31.64 16.19 8.78
C LEU A 195 -31.03 15.51 7.54
N GLY A 196 -29.82 15.93 7.17
CA GLY A 196 -28.91 15.18 6.31
C GLY A 196 -28.04 14.24 7.13
N TRP A 197 -27.71 13.08 6.58
CA TRP A 197 -26.89 12.08 7.26
C TRP A 197 -26.18 11.17 6.26
N THR A 198 -25.13 10.52 6.75
CA THR A 198 -24.34 9.54 5.99
C THR A 198 -24.07 8.34 6.88
N ALA A 199 -24.20 7.14 6.33
CA ALA A 199 -23.84 5.88 6.96
C ALA A 199 -22.98 5.06 6.00
N SER A 200 -21.92 4.44 6.50
CA SER A 200 -21.00 3.64 5.71
C SER A 200 -20.63 2.33 6.39
N TYR A 201 -20.31 1.32 5.59
CA TYR A 201 -19.79 0.02 6.01
C TYR A 201 -18.63 -0.38 5.09
N ALA A 202 -17.58 -0.93 5.66
CA ALA A 202 -16.40 -1.44 4.96
C ALA A 202 -15.83 -2.67 5.68
#